data_AF-A0A7W5K779-F1
#
_entry.id   AF-A0A7W5K779-F1
#
_cell.length_a   1.000
_cell.length_b   1.000
_cell.length_c   1.000
_cell.angle_alpha   90.00
_cell.angle_beta   90.00
_cell.angle_gamma   90.00
#
_symmetry.space_group_name_H-M   'P 1'
#
loop_
_entity.id
_entity.type
_entity.pdbx_description
1 polymer ?
#
loop_
_entity_poly.entity_id
_entity_poly.type
_entity_poly.pdbx_seq_one_letter_code
_entity_poly.pdbx_strand_id
1 'polypeptide(L)'
;MAHALPTAASTFPRRFDLAASRAASAAPTALPPLTPAAYLRLCREAARRPLDLVALRIAPRPADFEAARALVQQLERPGVVARHPETLEALAEAFAFDPDVYRQLATEPPERHPRICRGCGLSDWDPRALDASAWPSDQRCARCADEAGAREVTA
;
A
#
# COMPACT_ATOMS: atom_id res chain seq x y z
N MET A 1 -44.27 -36.49 67.61
CA MET A 1 -43.22 -35.64 68.22
C MET A 1 -42.06 -35.63 67.24
N ALA A 2 -42.04 -34.67 66.31
CA ALA A 2 -41.39 -33.36 66.43
C ALA A 2 -39.87 -33.46 66.20
N HIS A 3 -39.33 -32.47 65.47
CA HIS A 3 -37.92 -32.20 65.10
C HIS A 3 -37.45 -32.92 63.81
N ALA A 4 -36.87 -32.28 62.77
CA ALA A 4 -36.50 -30.90 62.49
C ALA A 4 -36.29 -30.69 60.96
N LEU A 5 -36.54 -29.47 60.46
CA LEU A 5 -35.95 -28.87 59.23
C LEU A 5 -34.46 -28.48 59.53
N PRO A 6 -33.60 -27.91 58.64
CA PRO A 6 -33.78 -27.43 57.26
C PRO A 6 -32.62 -27.74 56.26
N THR A 7 -32.94 -27.51 54.97
CA THR A 7 -32.17 -26.85 53.89
C THR A 7 -30.62 -26.82 53.92
N ALA A 8 -30.01 -27.44 52.89
CA ALA A 8 -28.72 -27.02 52.37
C ALA A 8 -28.90 -26.51 50.94
N ALA A 9 -29.00 -25.18 50.80
CA ALA A 9 -28.90 -24.50 49.51
C ALA A 9 -27.42 -24.51 49.09
N SER A 10 -27.09 -25.24 48.02
CA SER A 10 -25.77 -25.14 47.39
C SER A 10 -25.66 -23.82 46.64
N THR A 11 -25.04 -22.85 47.30
CA THR A 11 -24.49 -21.64 46.69
C THR A 11 -23.30 -22.02 45.81
N PHE A 12 -23.50 -22.11 44.50
CA PHE A 12 -22.42 -22.09 43.51
C PHE A 12 -22.41 -20.71 42.82
N PRO A 13 -21.43 -19.83 43.07
CA PRO A 13 -21.22 -18.70 42.21
C PRO A 13 -20.44 -19.18 40.97
N ARG A 14 -21.15 -19.53 39.89
CA ARG A 14 -20.54 -19.53 38.56
C ARG A 14 -20.56 -18.11 38.02
N ARG A 15 -19.68 -17.25 38.54
CA ARG A 15 -19.25 -16.08 37.79
C ARG A 15 -18.32 -16.59 36.71
N PHE A 16 -18.88 -16.84 35.52
CA PHE A 16 -18.08 -16.74 34.32
C PHE A 16 -17.81 -15.25 34.14
N ASP A 17 -16.60 -14.81 34.51
CA ASP A 17 -16.08 -13.54 34.03
C ASP A 17 -15.96 -13.64 32.51
N LEU A 18 -17.00 -13.17 31.81
CA LEU A 18 -16.95 -12.76 30.41
C LEU A 18 -16.18 -11.43 30.29
N ALA A 19 -14.99 -11.38 30.90
CA ALA A 19 -13.95 -10.37 30.65
C ALA A 19 -12.97 -10.86 29.56
N ALA A 20 -13.28 -11.98 28.91
CA ALA A 20 -12.82 -12.28 27.56
C ALA A 20 -13.94 -11.89 26.59
N SER A 21 -13.59 -11.28 25.46
CA SER A 21 -14.48 -10.88 24.36
C SER A 21 -14.98 -9.44 24.37
N ARG A 22 -14.04 -8.49 24.31
CA ARG A 22 -14.08 -7.42 23.28
C ARG A 22 -12.73 -6.70 23.17
N ALA A 23 -11.69 -7.47 22.85
CA ALA A 23 -10.79 -6.96 21.82
C ALA A 23 -11.65 -6.93 20.56
N ALA A 24 -12.37 -5.83 20.34
CA ALA A 24 -12.86 -5.50 19.03
C ALA A 24 -11.58 -5.39 18.19
N SER A 25 -11.19 -6.50 17.56
CA SER A 25 -10.28 -6.45 16.43
C SER A 25 -10.91 -5.43 15.50
N ALA A 26 -10.36 -4.21 15.51
CA ALA A 26 -10.60 -3.25 14.47
C ALA A 26 -10.27 -4.02 13.20
N ALA A 27 -11.31 -4.38 12.43
CA ALA A 27 -11.09 -4.95 11.12
C ALA A 27 -10.13 -3.99 10.42
N PRO A 28 -8.96 -4.45 9.94
CA PRO A 28 -8.08 -3.55 9.23
C PRO A 28 -8.92 -2.97 8.10
N THR A 29 -9.09 -1.65 8.09
CA THR A 29 -9.73 -0.94 7.00
C THR A 29 -8.85 -1.20 5.79
N ALA A 30 -9.17 -2.25 5.04
CA ALA A 30 -8.40 -2.65 3.88
C ALA A 30 -8.48 -1.49 2.88
N LEU A 31 -7.38 -0.77 2.73
CA LEU A 31 -7.29 0.29 1.74
C LEU A 31 -7.54 -0.33 0.36
N PRO A 32 -8.16 0.42 -0.56
CA PRO A 32 -8.46 -0.10 -1.88
C PRO A 32 -7.17 -0.58 -2.57
N PRO A 33 -7.26 -1.65 -3.39
CA PRO A 33 -6.15 -2.12 -4.20
C PRO A 33 -5.52 -0.97 -4.99
N LEU A 34 -4.19 -1.01 -5.13
CA LEU A 34 -3.49 0.01 -5.89
C LEU A 34 -3.80 -0.17 -7.37
N THR A 35 -4.21 0.90 -8.05
CA THR A 35 -4.39 0.86 -9.51
C THR A 35 -3.05 1.14 -10.20
N PRO A 36 -2.87 0.77 -11.48
CA PRO A 36 -1.66 1.12 -12.24
C PRO A 36 -1.39 2.63 -12.26
N ALA A 37 -2.44 3.43 -12.43
CA ALA A 37 -2.36 4.89 -12.41
C ALA A 37 -1.91 5.42 -11.04
N ALA A 38 -2.48 4.89 -9.95
CA ALA A 38 -2.07 5.25 -8.60
C ALA A 38 -0.63 4.82 -8.30
N TYR A 39 -0.19 3.68 -8.85
CA TYR A 39 1.17 3.18 -8.70
C TYR A 39 2.20 4.09 -9.38
N LEU A 40 1.98 4.46 -10.65
CA LEU A 40 2.89 5.39 -11.35
C LEU A 40 3.00 6.72 -10.62
N ARG A 41 1.85 7.29 -10.23
CA ARG A 41 1.81 8.55 -9.49
C ARG A 41 2.57 8.45 -8.17
N LEU A 42 2.36 7.37 -7.41
CA LEU A 42 3.05 7.10 -6.16
C LEU A 42 4.57 7.05 -6.35
N CYS A 43 5.06 6.27 -7.31
CA CYS A 43 6.49 6.16 -7.59
C CYS A 43 7.10 7.50 -8.01
N ARG A 44 6.39 8.25 -8.87
CA ARG A 44 6.83 9.58 -9.30
C ARG A 44 6.93 10.57 -8.13
N GLU A 45 5.90 10.62 -7.28
CA GLU A 45 5.87 11.49 -6.10
C GLU A 45 6.94 11.10 -5.07
N ALA A 46 7.14 9.80 -4.83
CA ALA A 46 8.20 9.30 -3.95
C ALA A 46 9.61 9.65 -4.46
N ALA A 47 9.82 9.61 -5.77
CA ALA A 47 11.06 10.07 -6.41
C ALA A 47 11.19 11.60 -6.47
N ARG A 48 10.19 12.35 -5.98
CA ARG A 48 10.09 13.82 -6.05
C ARG A 48 10.31 14.34 -7.47
N ARG A 49 9.78 13.63 -8.46
CA ARG A 49 9.86 14.02 -9.87
C ARG A 49 8.59 14.80 -10.26
N PRO A 50 8.68 16.11 -10.54
CA PRO A 50 7.56 16.84 -11.09
C PRO A 50 7.29 16.34 -12.52
N LEU A 51 6.04 16.46 -12.95
CA LEU A 51 5.58 16.07 -14.30
C LEU A 51 6.47 16.62 -15.42
N ASP A 52 6.94 17.86 -15.28
CA ASP A 52 7.78 18.51 -16.29
C ASP A 52 9.14 17.89 -16.45
N LEU A 53 9.76 17.46 -15.34
CA LEU A 53 11.05 16.76 -15.43
C LEU A 53 10.88 15.36 -16.02
N VAL A 54 9.76 14.69 -15.76
CA VAL A 54 9.45 13.41 -16.41
C VAL A 54 9.22 13.61 -17.91
N ALA A 55 8.42 14.61 -18.29
CA ALA A 55 8.14 14.91 -19.70
C ALA A 55 9.40 15.27 -20.48
N LEU A 56 10.28 16.12 -19.93
CA LEU A 56 11.59 16.45 -20.54
C LEU A 56 12.48 15.23 -20.71
N ARG A 57 12.39 14.25 -19.80
CA ARG A 57 13.20 13.04 -19.86
C ARG A 57 12.71 12.08 -20.95
N ILE A 58 11.40 11.97 -21.11
CA ILE A 58 10.77 11.17 -22.18
C ILE A 58 10.97 11.83 -23.54
N ALA A 59 10.80 13.15 -23.63
CA ALA A 59 10.87 13.92 -24.86
C ALA A 59 11.72 15.19 -24.65
N PRO A 60 13.03 15.13 -24.89
CA PRO A 60 13.93 16.26 -24.68
C PRO A 60 13.76 17.38 -25.73
N ARG A 61 13.07 17.09 -26.84
CA ARG A 61 12.80 18.08 -27.89
C ARG A 61 11.64 18.99 -27.46
N PRO A 62 11.78 20.32 -27.54
CA PRO A 62 10.72 21.26 -27.13
C PRO A 62 9.38 21.05 -27.85
N ALA A 63 9.43 20.62 -29.12
CA ALA A 63 8.23 20.36 -29.92
C ALA A 63 7.37 19.19 -29.39
N ASP A 64 7.99 18.23 -28.69
CA ASP A 64 7.35 17.00 -28.22
C ASP A 64 7.00 17.06 -26.71
N PHE A 65 7.45 18.11 -26.02
CA PHE A 65 7.33 18.26 -24.57
C PHE A 65 5.88 18.24 -24.07
N GLU A 66 5.00 19.04 -24.69
CA GLU A 66 3.59 19.11 -24.28
C GLU A 66 2.86 17.77 -24.50
N ALA A 67 3.19 17.05 -25.57
CA ALA A 67 2.65 15.72 -25.82
C ALA A 67 3.12 14.70 -24.77
N ALA A 68 4.41 14.74 -24.40
CA ALA A 68 4.94 13.89 -23.33
C ALA A 68 4.33 14.23 -21.97
N ARG A 69 4.17 15.52 -21.64
CA ARG A 69 3.50 15.95 -20.40
C ARG A 69 2.06 15.45 -20.36
N ALA A 70 1.32 15.60 -21.45
CA ALA A 70 -0.06 15.11 -21.56
C ALA A 70 -0.15 13.59 -21.41
N LEU A 71 0.79 12.84 -22.01
CA LEU A 71 0.88 11.39 -21.89
C LEU A 71 1.04 10.95 -20.43
N VAL A 72 2.00 11.53 -19.69
CA VAL A 72 2.22 11.18 -18.27
C VAL A 72 0.98 11.51 -17.44
N GLN A 73 0.39 12.70 -17.64
CA GLN A 73 -0.84 13.08 -16.96
C GLN A 73 -1.99 12.13 -17.26
N GLN A 74 -2.10 11.63 -18.49
CA GLN A 74 -3.15 10.71 -18.89
C GLN A 74 -2.95 9.33 -18.25
N LEU A 75 -1.72 8.82 -18.19
CA LEU A 75 -1.39 7.53 -17.56
C LEU A 75 -1.60 7.54 -16.04
N GLU A 76 -1.55 8.70 -15.39
CA GLU A 76 -1.90 8.86 -13.98
C GLU A 76 -3.42 8.99 -13.72
N ARG A 77 -4.25 8.95 -14.76
CA ARG A 77 -5.72 8.94 -14.61
C ARG A 77 -6.25 7.52 -14.42
N PRO A 78 -7.22 7.31 -13.52
CA PRO A 78 -7.87 6.01 -13.35
C PRO A 78 -8.42 5.46 -14.67
N GLY A 79 -8.21 4.16 -14.92
CA GLY A 79 -8.72 3.47 -16.11
C GLY A 79 -7.87 3.63 -17.38
N VAL A 80 -6.82 4.45 -17.36
CA VAL A 80 -5.86 4.54 -18.46
C VAL A 80 -4.67 3.63 -18.16
N VAL A 81 -4.31 2.83 -19.16
CA VAL A 81 -3.13 1.95 -19.10
C VAL A 81 -2.24 2.19 -20.31
N ALA A 82 -0.92 2.10 -20.11
CA ALA A 82 0.04 2.14 -21.20
C ALA A 82 -0.14 0.89 -22.07
N ARG A 83 -0.27 1.09 -23.38
CA ARG A 83 -0.46 -0.01 -24.35
C ARG A 83 0.86 -0.54 -24.91
N HIS A 84 1.89 0.30 -24.88
CA HIS A 84 3.16 0.07 -25.54
C HIS A 84 4.27 -0.14 -24.49
N PRO A 85 5.02 -1.25 -24.52
CA PRO A 85 6.15 -1.49 -23.62
C PRO A 85 7.16 -0.34 -23.60
N GLU A 86 7.42 0.27 -24.76
CA GLU A 86 8.35 1.38 -24.95
C GLU A 86 7.95 2.60 -24.12
N THR A 87 6.65 2.79 -23.87
CA THR A 87 6.16 3.86 -22.99
C THR A 87 6.54 3.59 -21.53
N LEU A 88 6.49 2.33 -21.09
CA LEU A 88 6.88 1.95 -19.73
C LEU A 88 8.39 2.02 -19.55
N GLU A 89 9.16 1.64 -20.56
CA GLU A 89 10.62 1.77 -20.57
C GLU A 89 11.04 3.25 -20.45
N ALA A 90 10.45 4.13 -21.28
CA ALA A 90 10.73 5.57 -21.22
C ALA A 90 10.35 6.19 -19.85
N LEU A 91 9.26 5.73 -19.23
CA LEU A 91 8.90 6.15 -17.87
C LEU A 91 9.92 5.64 -16.84
N ALA A 92 10.38 4.39 -16.97
CA ALA A 92 11.30 3.77 -16.03
C ALA A 92 12.68 4.43 -16.06
N GLU A 93 13.07 5.01 -17.20
CA GLU A 93 14.25 5.86 -17.32
C GLU A 93 14.07 7.23 -16.64
N ALA A 94 12.84 7.70 -16.45
CA ALA A 94 12.53 8.99 -15.84
C ALA A 94 12.40 8.93 -14.32
N PHE A 95 11.87 7.84 -13.78
CA PHE A 95 11.82 7.55 -12.36
C PHE A 95 11.75 6.05 -12.10
N ALA A 96 12.25 5.62 -10.94
CA ALA A 96 12.26 4.21 -10.58
C ALA A 96 10.84 3.72 -10.27
N PHE A 97 10.41 2.69 -10.99
CA PHE A 97 9.29 1.80 -10.68
C PHE A 97 9.55 0.45 -11.35
N ASP A 98 8.75 -0.56 -11.00
CA ASP A 98 8.84 -1.89 -11.58
C ASP A 98 7.79 -2.06 -12.70
N PRO A 99 8.19 -2.20 -13.98
CA PRO A 99 7.25 -2.41 -15.09
C PRO A 99 6.43 -3.70 -14.98
N ASP A 100 6.94 -4.74 -14.33
CA ASP A 100 6.21 -6.00 -14.14
C ASP A 100 5.11 -5.83 -13.09
N VAL A 101 5.40 -5.14 -11.99
CA VAL A 101 4.38 -4.73 -11.01
C VAL A 101 3.31 -3.89 -11.70
N TYR A 102 3.70 -2.89 -12.51
CA TYR A 102 2.73 -2.07 -13.25
C TYR A 102 1.82 -2.93 -14.16
N ARG A 103 2.41 -3.83 -14.95
CA ARG A 103 1.67 -4.73 -15.85
C ARG A 103 0.69 -5.59 -15.07
N GLN A 104 1.14 -6.17 -13.96
CA GLN A 104 0.31 -7.03 -13.14
C GLN A 104 -0.87 -6.27 -12.51
N LEU A 105 -0.65 -5.05 -12.02
CA LEU A 105 -1.74 -4.19 -11.53
C LEU A 105 -2.77 -3.89 -12.63
N ALA A 106 -2.36 -3.90 -13.90
CA ALA A 106 -3.20 -3.57 -15.04
C ALA A 106 -4.00 -4.78 -15.57
N THR A 107 -3.46 -6.00 -15.42
CA THR A 107 -4.02 -7.20 -16.05
C THR A 107 -4.56 -8.25 -15.08
N GLU A 108 -4.00 -8.33 -13.88
CA GLU A 108 -4.37 -9.35 -12.89
C GLU A 108 -5.40 -8.84 -11.89
N PRO A 109 -6.21 -9.73 -11.30
CA PRO A 109 -7.10 -9.38 -10.21
C PRO A 109 -6.33 -9.01 -8.92
N PRO A 110 -6.92 -8.19 -8.03
CA PRO A 110 -6.24 -7.67 -6.83
C PRO A 110 -5.60 -8.69 -5.90
N GLU A 111 -6.14 -9.90 -5.82
CA GLU A 111 -5.65 -10.97 -4.94
C GLU A 111 -4.29 -11.51 -5.39
N ARG A 112 -3.90 -11.24 -6.64
CA ARG A 112 -2.60 -11.61 -7.20
C ARG A 112 -1.59 -10.45 -7.17
N HIS A 113 -2.02 -9.24 -6.80
CA HIS A 113 -1.13 -8.09 -6.78
C HIS A 113 -0.04 -8.28 -5.72
N PRO A 114 1.20 -7.84 -6.00
CA PRO A 114 2.29 -7.94 -5.03
C PRO A 114 2.03 -6.96 -3.89
N ARG A 115 2.71 -7.18 -2.77
CA ARG A 115 2.68 -6.19 -1.68
C ARG A 115 3.46 -4.96 -2.12
N ILE A 116 2.82 -3.79 -2.10
CA ILE A 116 3.44 -2.52 -2.51
C ILE A 116 3.40 -1.50 -1.38
N CYS A 117 4.53 -0.87 -1.11
CA CYS A 117 4.66 0.17 -0.10
C CYS A 117 3.95 1.43 -0.59
N ARG A 118 2.90 1.86 0.10
CA ARG A 118 2.11 3.06 -0.20
C ARG A 118 2.87 4.37 0.03
N GLY A 119 4.08 4.31 0.56
CA GLY A 119 4.97 5.47 0.74
C GLY A 119 5.95 5.67 -0.42
N CYS A 120 6.50 4.59 -0.99
CA CYS A 120 7.58 4.68 -1.98
C CYS A 120 7.41 3.83 -3.24
N GLY A 121 6.39 2.97 -3.30
CA GLY A 121 6.16 2.09 -4.45
C GLY A 121 7.07 0.86 -4.52
N LEU A 122 7.90 0.60 -3.49
CA LEU A 122 8.68 -0.63 -3.38
C LEU A 122 7.75 -1.84 -3.32
N SER A 123 8.00 -2.86 -4.14
CA SER A 123 7.29 -4.14 -4.09
C SER A 123 8.07 -5.17 -3.28
N ASP A 124 7.39 -6.23 -2.82
CA ASP A 124 8.04 -7.40 -2.22
C ASP A 124 8.84 -8.26 -3.21
N TRP A 125 8.71 -7.98 -4.51
CA TRP A 125 9.52 -8.58 -5.57
C TRP A 125 10.84 -7.86 -5.81
N ASP A 126 11.00 -6.62 -5.36
CA ASP A 126 12.26 -5.89 -5.49
C ASP A 126 13.33 -6.62 -4.65
N PRO A 127 14.48 -7.02 -5.23
CA PRO A 127 15.56 -7.67 -4.49
C PRO A 127 16.11 -6.79 -3.34
N ARG A 128 15.85 -5.48 -3.32
CA ARG A 128 16.16 -4.60 -2.19
C ARG A 128 15.23 -4.81 -1.00
N ALA A 129 14.13 -5.54 -1.17
CA ALA A 129 13.17 -5.91 -0.13
C ALA A 129 13.49 -7.28 0.52
N LEU A 130 14.61 -7.93 0.18
CA LEU A 130 14.94 -9.32 0.56
C LEU A 130 15.06 -9.59 2.07
N ASP A 131 15.16 -8.56 2.90
CA ASP A 131 15.03 -8.75 4.33
C ASP A 131 13.53 -8.75 4.66
N ALA A 132 12.93 -9.91 4.95
CA ALA A 132 11.50 -9.99 5.31
C ALA A 132 11.11 -9.12 6.53
N SER A 133 12.09 -8.67 7.31
CA SER A 133 11.97 -7.62 8.34
C SER A 133 11.76 -6.20 7.79
N ALA A 134 11.84 -6.01 6.47
CA ALA A 134 11.67 -4.74 5.78
C ALA A 134 10.21 -4.31 5.63
N TRP A 135 9.22 -5.06 6.16
CA TRP A 135 7.81 -4.71 6.05
C TRP A 135 7.07 -4.75 7.40
N PRO A 136 7.13 -3.65 8.17
CA PRO A 136 6.41 -3.55 9.45
C PRO A 136 4.89 -3.52 9.32
N SER A 137 4.34 -3.30 8.11
CA SER A 137 2.90 -3.35 7.85
C SER A 137 2.59 -3.71 6.40
N ASP A 138 1.35 -4.12 6.12
CA ASP A 138 0.88 -4.54 4.79
C ASP A 138 1.06 -3.51 3.68
N GLN A 139 1.31 -2.26 4.06
CA GLN A 139 1.31 -1.13 3.14
C GLN A 139 2.54 -0.24 3.30
N ARG A 140 3.49 -0.58 4.18
CA ARG A 140 4.71 0.22 4.35
C ARG A 140 5.92 -0.67 4.54
N CYS A 141 6.98 -0.33 3.82
CA CYS A 141 8.31 -0.85 4.10
C CYS A 141 8.92 -0.15 5.33
N ALA A 142 9.95 -0.76 5.92
CA ALA A 142 10.62 -0.33 7.13
C ALA A 142 11.13 1.10 6.99
N ARG A 143 11.79 1.41 5.87
CA ARG A 143 12.24 2.78 5.57
C ARG A 143 11.13 3.82 5.67
N CYS A 144 9.97 3.56 5.06
CA CYS A 144 8.84 4.49 5.10
C CYS A 144 8.12 4.50 6.45
N ALA A 145 8.26 3.45 7.26
CA ALA A 145 7.77 3.43 8.63
C ALA A 145 8.68 4.28 9.54
N ASP A 146 10.00 4.13 9.41
CA ASP A 146 11.01 4.88 10.17
C ASP A 146 10.91 6.39 9.88
N GLU A 147 10.81 6.78 8.60
CA GLU A 147 10.64 8.17 8.19
C GLU A 147 9.33 8.79 8.74
N ALA A 148 8.29 7.99 8.97
CA ALA A 148 7.03 8.46 9.54
C ALA A 148 7.10 8.60 11.06
N GLY A 149 7.68 7.62 11.76
CA GLY A 149 7.92 7.71 13.20
C GLY A 149 8.83 8.88 13.57
N ALA A 150 9.86 9.16 12.75
CA ALA A 150 10.74 10.30 12.96
C ALA A 150 10.02 11.65 12.88
N ARG A 151 9.01 11.79 11.99
CA ARG A 151 8.23 13.03 11.87
C ARG A 151 7.27 13.23 13.05
N GLU A 152 6.70 12.16 13.56
CA GLU A 152 5.75 12.18 14.67
C GLU A 152 6.40 12.54 16.01
N VAL A 153 7.68 12.22 16.19
CA VAL A 153 8.45 12.60 17.40
C VAL A 153 8.87 14.07 17.39
N THR A 154 8.93 14.72 16.23
CA THR A 154 9.34 16.12 16.07
C THR A 154 8.19 17.13 15.97
N ALA A 155 6.93 16.66 16.00
CA ALA A 155 5.72 17.49 15.94
C ALA A 155 5.11 17.68 17.34
#